data_AF-A0A7L1HM74-F1
#
_entry.id   AF-A0A7L1HM74-F1
#
_cell.length_a   1.000
_cell.length_b   1.000
_cell.length_c   1.000
_cell.angle_alpha   90.00
_cell.angle_beta   90.00
_cell.angle_gamma   90.00
#
_symmetry.space_group_name_H-M   'P 1'
#
loop_
_entity.id
_entity.type
_entity.pdbx_description
1 polymer ?
#
loop_
_entity_poly.entity_id
_entity_poly.type
_entity_poly.pdbx_seq_one_letter_code
_entity_poly.pdbx_strand_id
1 'polypeptide(L)' 'LFLPHSALTHGADLLELDCRRTLDGVVVVSHDGGLLRQSGRPLDLRRLRYQVRPTHSCPPRTHRSPPQASGTPFV' A
#
# COMPACT_ATOMS: atom_id res chain seq x y z
N LEU A 1 1.96 -2.22 -3.93
CA LEU A 1 1.65 -1.04 -3.10
C LEU A 1 1.40 -1.53 -1.68
N PHE A 2 2.29 -1.21 -0.75
CA PHE A 2 2.13 -1.53 0.67
C PHE A 2 1.23 -0.43 1.25
N LEU A 3 -0.02 -0.77 1.59
CA LEU A 3 -0.86 0.12 2.38
C LEU A 3 -0.15 0.41 3.72
N PRO A 4 -0.35 1.58 4.36
CA PRO A 4 0.23 1.87 5.67
C PRO A 4 -0.52 1.08 6.74
N HIS A 5 -0.26 -0.23 6.75
CA HIS A 5 -0.93 -1.21 7.57
C HIS A 5 -0.86 -0.85 9.05
N SER A 6 0.27 -0.30 9.51
CA SER A 6 0.44 0.15 10.89
C SER A 6 -0.59 1.20 11.30
N ALA A 7 -0.80 2.25 10.50
CA ALA A 7 -1.78 3.28 10.84
C ALA A 7 -3.19 2.69 10.96
N LEU A 8 -3.54 1.81 10.03
CA LEU A 8 -4.84 1.13 10.01
C LEU A 8 -5.02 0.17 11.19
N THR A 9 -4.00 -0.61 11.55
CA THR A 9 -4.06 -1.54 12.69
C THR A 9 -4.12 -0.81 14.03
N HIS A 10 -3.64 0.43 14.09
CA HIS A 10 -3.71 1.28 15.28
C HIS A 10 -4.94 2.20 15.28
N GLY A 11 -5.91 1.97 14.39
CA GLY A 11 -7.22 2.64 14.43
C GLY A 11 -7.22 4.06 13.87
N ALA A 12 -6.30 4.42 12.98
CA ALA A 12 -6.36 5.71 12.30
C ALA A 12 -7.59 5.78 11.37
N ASP A 13 -8.45 6.78 11.57
CA ASP A 13 -9.62 7.02 10.74
C ASP A 13 -9.30 7.67 9.39
N LEU A 14 -8.18 8.42 9.33
CA LEU A 14 -7.73 9.16 8.16
C LEU A 14 -6.25 8.92 7.89
N LEU A 15 -5.90 8.97 6.61
CA LEU A 15 -4.54 8.82 6.13
C LEU A 15 -4.18 9.99 5.20
N GLU A 16 -3.16 10.74 5.57
CA GLU A 16 -2.55 11.75 4.71
C GLU A 16 -1.52 11.09 3.78
N LEU A 17 -1.54 11.47 2.50
CA LEU A 17 -0.60 10.99 1.49
C LEU A 17 -0.09 12.13 0.63
N ASP A 18 1.21 12.41 0.71
CA ASP A 18 1.86 13.32 -0.22
C ASP A 18 1.98 12.72 -1.61
N CYS A 19 1.51 13.47 -2.60
CA CYS A 19 1.45 13.01 -3.97
C CYS A 19 2.32 13.86 -4.91
N ARG A 20 2.96 13.19 -5.87
CA ARG A 20 3.71 13.81 -6.96
C ARG A 20 3.29 13.21 -8.30
N ARG A 21 3.55 13.95 -9.37
CA ARG A 21 3.31 13.50 -10.75
C ARG A 21 4.62 13.12 -11.44
N THR A 22 4.61 11.98 -12.11
CA THR A 22 5.67 11.54 -13.01
C THR A 22 5.55 12.22 -14.38
N LEU A 23 6.53 12.00 -15.26
CA LEU A 23 6.56 12.55 -16.63
C LEU A 23 5.34 12.14 -17.45
N ASP A 24 4.85 10.92 -17.25
CA ASP A 24 3.67 10.34 -17.89
C ASP A 24 2.36 10.62 -17.15
N GLY A 25 2.39 11.53 -16.18
CA GLY A 25 1.19 12.00 -15.48
C GLY A 25 0.66 11.04 -14.41
N VAL A 26 1.35 9.92 -14.16
CA VAL A 26 1.00 8.98 -13.09
C VAL A 26 1.24 9.64 -11.73
N VAL A 27 0.25 9.50 -10.85
CA VAL A 27 0.36 9.99 -9.48
C VAL A 27 1.04 8.93 -8.62
N VAL A 28 2.09 9.33 -7.92
CA VAL A 28 2.85 8.48 -7.00
C VAL A 28 2.88 9.10 -5.61
N VAL A 29 2.94 8.25 -4.59
CA VAL A 29 3.11 8.70 -3.19
C VAL A 29 4.58 9.03 -2.95
N SER A 30 4.89 10.29 -2.72
CA SER A 30 6.20 10.76 -2.29
C SER A 30 6.10 12.19 -1.76
N HIS A 31 6.71 12.44 -0.61
CA HIS A 31 6.82 13.78 -0.05
C HIS A 31 7.74 14.67 -0.91
N ASP A 32 8.89 14.15 -1.31
CA ASP A 32 9.91 14.93 -2.03
C ASP A 32 9.68 14.94 -3.54
N GLY A 33 10.26 15.92 -4.23
CA GLY A 33 10.31 15.92 -5.70
C GLY A 33 11.35 14.94 -6.28
N GLY A 34 12.26 14.44 -5.45
CA GLY A 34 13.35 13.56 -5.90
C GLY A 34 13.61 12.39 -4.96
N LEU A 35 14.34 11.39 -5.46
CA LEU A 35 14.48 10.09 -4.80
C LEU A 35 15.74 9.95 -3.93
N LEU A 36 16.49 11.03 -3.71
CA LEU A 36 17.77 10.96 -3.00
C LEU A 36 17.59 10.48 -1.55
N ARG A 37 16.65 11.08 -0.82
CA ARG A 37 16.39 10.71 0.59
C ARG A 37 15.81 9.31 0.74
N GLN A 38 14.99 8.85 -0.21
CA GLN A 38 14.28 7.57 -0.12
C GLN A 38 15.07 6.38 -0.70
N SER A 39 15.95 6.62 -1.68
CA SER A 39 16.63 5.56 -2.43
C SER A 39 18.14 5.76 -2.60
N GLY A 40 18.68 6.88 -2.15
CA GLY A 40 20.07 7.27 -2.40
C GLY A 40 20.35 7.73 -3.83
N ARG A 41 19.34 7.84 -4.71
CA ARG A 41 19.53 8.19 -6.12
C ARG A 41 19.09 9.62 -6.40
N PRO A 42 19.93 10.48 -7.02
CA PRO A 42 19.60 11.87 -7.30
C PRO A 42 18.72 12.00 -8.55
N LEU A 43 17.51 11.44 -8.50
CA LEU A 43 16.54 11.44 -9.60
C LEU A 43 15.36 12.36 -9.28
N ASP A 44 14.89 13.13 -10.27
CA ASP A 44 13.67 13.96 -10.20
C ASP A 44 12.48 13.17 -10.73
N LEU A 45 11.43 13.04 -9.91
CA LEU A 45 10.20 12.31 -10.25
C LEU A 45 9.53 12.81 -11.53
N ARG A 46 9.59 14.13 -11.80
CA ARG A 46 8.98 14.74 -12.99
C ARG A 46 9.66 14.32 -14.30
N ARG A 47 10.84 13.70 -14.21
CA ARG A 47 11.61 13.20 -15.36
C ARG A 47 11.53 11.68 -15.52
N LEU A 48 10.85 10.98 -14.61
CA LEU A 48 10.71 9.53 -14.64
C LEU A 48 9.34 9.13 -15.20
N ARG A 49 9.27 7.96 -15.85
CA ARG A 49 8.02 7.29 -16.22
C ARG A 49 7.73 6.17 -15.23
N TYR A 50 6.46 5.99 -14.87
CA TYR A 50 6.07 4.90 -13.98
C TYR A 50 5.93 3.60 -14.77
N GLN A 51 6.54 2.51 -14.28
CA GLN A 51 6.38 1.18 -14.86
C GLN A 51 5.79 0.22 -13.82
N VAL A 52 4.61 -0.31 -14.11
CA VAL A 52 4.09 -1.47 -13.39
C VAL A 52 4.86 -2.70 -13.83
N ARG A 53 5.51 -3.37 -12.87
CA ARG A 53 5.88 -4.77 -13.05
C ARG A 53 4.73 -5.64 -12.55
N PRO A 54 4.30 -6.67 -13.32
CA PRO A 54 3.36 -7.65 -12.80
C PRO A 54 3.98 -8.29 -11.55
N THR A 55 3.31 -8.18 -10.41
CA THR A 55 3.69 -8.94 -9.23
C THR A 55 3.35 -10.40 -9.47
N HIS A 56 4.31 -11.28 -9.21
CA HIS A 56 4.12 -12.73 -9.17
C HIS A 56 2.91 -13.04 -8.27
N SER A 57 1.95 -13.79 -8.82
CA SER A 57 0.66 -14.09 -8.20
C SER A 57 0.83 -14.61 -6.77
N CYS A 58 0.39 -13.82 -5.79
CA CYS A 58 0.11 -14.36 -4.46
C CYS A 58 -1.19 -15.17 -4.60
N PRO A 59 -1.19 -16.49 -4.29
CA PRO A 59 -2.44 -17.24 -4.32
C PRO A 59 -3.43 -16.63 -3.32
N PRO A 60 -4.73 -16.61 -3.63
CA PRO A 60 -5.73 -16.00 -2.77
C PRO A 60 -5.65 -16.64 -1.38
N ARG A 61 -5.42 -15.84 -0.34
CA ARG A 61 -5.56 -16.28 1.05
C ARG A 61 -7.02 -16.69 1.24
N THR A 62 -7.29 -18.00 1.30
CA THR A 62 -8.58 -18.52 1.76
C THR A 62 -8.75 -18.06 3.21
N HIS A 63 -9.66 -17.13 3.44
CA HIS A 63 -10.10 -16.77 4.79
C HIS A 63 -10.80 -18.00 5.38
N ARG A 64 -10.06 -18.83 6.13
CA ARG A 64 -10.67 -19.90 6.91
C ARG A 64 -11.38 -19.23 8.07
N SER A 65 -12.72 -19.21 8.03
CA SER A 65 -13.53 -18.79 9.17
C SER A 65 -13.07 -19.53 10.42
N PRO A 66 -13.01 -18.88 11.59
CA PRO A 66 -12.76 -19.60 12.84
C PRO A 66 -13.84 -20.69 13.02
N PRO A 67 -13.51 -21.84 13.64
CA PRO A 67 -14.51 -22.86 13.91
C PRO A 67 -15.67 -22.23 14.69
N GLN A 68 -16.88 -22.34 14.16
CA GLN A 68 -18.09 -21.95 14.90
C GLN A 68 -18.08 -22.75 16.20
N ALA A 69 -18.15 -22.04 17.33
CA ALA A 69 -18.40 -22.66 18.62
C ALA A 69 -19.71 -23.45 18.48
N SER A 70 -19.62 -24.77 18.60
CA SER A 70 -20.75 -25.68 18.62
C SER A 70 -21.75 -25.19 19.67
N GLY A 71 -22.95 -24.87 19.24
CA GLY A 71 -24.04 -24.50 20.13
C GLY A 71 -24.35 -25.62 21.13
N THR A 72 -24.63 -25.23 22.36
CA THR A 72 -25.50 -26.01 23.24
C THR A 72 -26.85 -25.29 23.30
N PRO A 73 -27.97 -26.00 23.13
CA PRO A 73 -29.30 -25.38 23.11
C PRO A 73 -29.71 -24.98 24.53
N PHE A 74 -30.63 -24.02 24.58
CA PHE A 74 -31.39 -23.61 25.75
C PHE A 74 -31.78 -24.78 26.67
N VAL A 75 -31.51 -24.61 27.97
CA VAL A 75 -32.47 -24.79 29.07
C VAL A 75 -32.19 -23.71 30.12
#